data_AF-A0A7W8M5Q7-F1
#
_entry.id   AF-A0A7W8M5Q7-F1
#
_cell.length_a   1.000
_cell.length_b   1.000
_cell.length_c   1.000
_cell.angle_alpha   90.00
_cell.angle_beta   90.00
_cell.angle_gamma   90.00
#
_symmetry.space_group_name_H-M   'P 1'
#
loop_
_entity.id
_entity.type
_entity.pdbx_description
1 polymer ?
#
loop_
_entity_poly.entity_id
_entity_poly.type
_entity_poly.pdbx_seq_one_letter_code
_entity_poly.pdbx_strand_id
1 'polypeptide(L)'
;MSEPMKKINVEEIMKEIREEIAQKGYTEDSVDYANIAGDAKAILGVKTDFSAYELGHAVNGAAGQHKIEYYRMIPKGGLKSFIERSIRKILRFMLIPMVDQQNQFNYQMVVCMRQMEGFIEEHNHQMEQKDRQIDALEEKIFYLTKRCEALEKQCGSKEA
;
A
#
# COMPACT_ATOMS: atom_id res chain seq x y z
N MET A 1 45.46 -14.61 26.71
CA MET A 1 44.63 -15.53 27.49
C MET A 1 43.47 -15.92 26.60
N SER A 2 43.43 -17.17 26.14
CA SER A 2 42.38 -17.68 25.25
C SER A 2 41.26 -18.29 26.09
N GLU A 3 40.08 -17.67 26.07
CA GLU A 3 38.89 -18.26 26.69
C GLU A 3 38.57 -19.63 26.05
N PRO A 4 38.19 -20.65 26.83
CA PRO A 4 37.82 -21.93 26.27
C PRO A 4 36.47 -21.80 25.57
N MET A 5 36.45 -22.07 24.26
CA MET A 5 35.23 -22.23 23.48
C MET A 5 34.37 -23.31 24.15
N LYS A 6 33.24 -22.93 24.76
CA LYS A 6 32.26 -23.89 25.29
C LYS A 6 31.84 -24.80 24.14
N LYS A 7 32.01 -26.12 24.30
CA LYS A 7 31.46 -27.11 23.36
C LYS A 7 29.94 -26.98 23.40
N ILE A 8 29.37 -26.44 22.33
CA ILE A 8 27.92 -26.31 22.17
C ILE A 8 27.37 -27.69 21.82
N ASN A 9 26.57 -28.27 22.71
CA ASN A 9 25.88 -29.53 22.46
C ASN A 9 24.57 -29.26 21.72
N VAL A 10 24.62 -29.35 20.40
CA VAL A 10 23.50 -29.00 19.51
C VAL A 10 22.28 -29.90 19.77
N GLU A 11 22.50 -31.17 20.13
CA GLU A 11 21.42 -32.14 20.37
C GLU A 11 20.61 -31.80 21.61
N GLU A 12 21.28 -31.34 22.67
CA GLU A 12 20.66 -30.94 23.93
C GLU A 12 19.84 -29.65 23.76
N ILE A 13 20.40 -28.68 23.02
CA ILE A 13 19.69 -27.44 22.68
C ILE A 13 18.44 -27.72 21.83
N MET A 14 18.55 -28.59 20.83
CA MET A 14 17.40 -28.96 20.00
C MET A 14 16.33 -29.72 20.79
N LYS A 15 16.74 -30.48 21.81
CA LYS A 15 15.81 -31.16 22.70
C LYS A 15 15.08 -30.17 23.61
N GLU A 16 15.80 -29.23 24.23
CA GLU A 16 15.21 -28.17 25.06
C GLU A 16 14.23 -27.31 24.24
N ILE A 17 14.60 -26.90 23.03
CA ILE A 17 13.73 -26.11 22.14
C ILE A 17 12.44 -26.87 21.83
N ARG A 18 12.52 -28.17 21.54
CA ARG A 18 11.33 -28.99 21.24
C ARG A 18 10.44 -29.18 22.46
N GLU A 19 11.02 -29.37 23.64
CA GLU A 19 10.28 -29.47 24.90
C GLU A 19 9.60 -28.13 25.26
N GLU A 20 10.27 -27.00 25.02
CA GLU A 20 9.73 -25.66 25.26
C GLU A 20 8.59 -25.33 24.28
N ILE A 21 8.73 -25.71 23.01
CA ILE A 21 7.67 -25.59 21.98
C ILE A 21 6.44 -26.42 22.39
N ALA A 22 6.65 -27.64 22.88
CA ALA A 22 5.58 -28.52 23.32
C ALA A 22 4.87 -28.01 24.59
N GLN A 23 5.62 -27.50 25.58
CA GLN A 23 5.05 -26.92 26.80
C GLN A 23 4.25 -25.65 26.54
N LYS A 24 4.70 -24.82 25.60
CA LYS A 24 4.03 -23.56 25.24
C LYS A 24 2.88 -23.76 24.24
N GLY A 25 2.69 -24.98 23.73
CA GLY A 25 1.58 -25.33 22.86
C GLY A 25 1.64 -24.70 21.47
N TYR A 26 2.83 -24.33 20.99
CA TYR A 26 2.99 -23.82 19.63
C TYR A 26 2.74 -24.95 18.63
N THR A 27 1.61 -24.90 17.92
CA THR A 27 1.32 -25.78 16.79
C THR A 27 1.86 -25.14 15.50
N GLU A 28 2.29 -25.97 14.54
CA GLU A 28 2.80 -25.54 13.22
C GLU A 28 1.79 -24.66 12.46
N ASP A 29 0.50 -24.77 12.82
CA ASP A 29 -0.63 -24.01 12.28
C ASP A 29 -0.88 -22.63 12.93
N SER A 30 -0.09 -22.20 13.91
CA SER A 30 -0.43 -21.04 14.76
C SER A 30 0.19 -19.69 14.36
N VAL A 31 0.68 -19.54 13.13
CA VAL A 31 0.99 -18.21 12.59
C VAL A 31 0.43 -18.04 11.18
N ASP A 32 -0.89 -17.98 11.11
CA ASP A 32 -1.57 -17.44 9.94
C ASP A 32 -1.39 -15.91 9.91
N TYR A 33 -0.32 -15.45 9.26
CA TYR A 33 -0.03 -14.03 9.07
C TYR A 33 -1.16 -13.30 8.29
N ALA A 34 -2.11 -14.01 7.68
CA ALA A 34 -3.30 -13.40 7.08
C ALA A 34 -4.25 -12.80 8.13
N ASN A 35 -4.21 -13.28 9.38
CA ASN A 35 -5.13 -12.87 10.45
C ASN A 35 -4.56 -11.78 11.40
N ILE A 36 -3.31 -11.32 11.20
CA ILE A 36 -2.73 -10.20 11.97
C ILE A 36 -3.24 -8.83 11.45
N ALA A 37 -3.69 -8.78 10.20
CA ALA A 37 -4.55 -7.70 9.75
C ALA A 37 -5.95 -7.97 10.29
N GLY A 38 -6.21 -7.56 11.53
CA GLY A 38 -7.57 -7.47 12.06
C GLY A 38 -8.46 -6.87 10.97
N ASP A 39 -9.59 -7.52 10.70
CA ASP A 39 -10.52 -7.23 9.61
C ASP A 39 -10.90 -5.74 9.55
N ALA A 40 -10.02 -4.94 8.95
CA ALA A 40 -10.24 -3.53 8.66
C ALA A 40 -11.37 -3.37 7.63
N LYS A 41 -11.66 -4.46 6.89
CA LYS A 41 -12.80 -4.61 5.99
C LYS A 41 -14.14 -4.52 6.72
N ALA A 42 -14.22 -4.92 8.00
CA ALA A 42 -15.48 -4.96 8.76
C ALA A 42 -15.86 -3.67 9.50
N ILE A 43 -14.93 -2.74 9.77
CA ILE A 43 -15.20 -1.64 10.72
C ILE A 43 -15.95 -0.45 10.10
N LEU A 44 -15.91 -0.27 8.76
CA LEU A 44 -16.54 0.89 8.10
C LEU A 44 -17.35 0.57 6.83
N GLY A 45 -17.45 -0.70 6.40
CA GLY A 45 -18.11 -1.05 5.12
C GLY A 45 -17.40 -0.45 3.89
N VAL A 46 -16.16 -0.01 4.05
CA VAL A 46 -15.32 0.53 2.99
C VAL A 46 -14.46 -0.60 2.43
N LYS A 47 -14.51 -0.83 1.12
CA LYS A 47 -13.59 -1.76 0.46
C LYS A 47 -12.16 -1.29 0.68
N THR A 48 -11.32 -2.14 1.27
CA THR A 48 -9.91 -1.83 1.54
C THR A 48 -8.97 -2.32 0.45
N ASP A 49 -9.44 -3.17 -0.46
CA ASP A 49 -8.61 -3.73 -1.52
C ASP A 49 -8.32 -2.64 -2.55
N PHE A 50 -7.06 -2.56 -2.99
CA PHE A 50 -6.67 -1.58 -3.99
C PHE A 50 -7.37 -1.88 -5.33
N SER A 51 -8.00 -0.85 -5.89
CA SER A 51 -8.55 -0.87 -7.24
C SER A 51 -8.20 0.45 -7.92
N ALA A 52 -7.41 0.38 -9.00
CA ALA A 52 -7.05 1.56 -9.79
C ALA A 52 -8.29 2.29 -10.34
N TYR A 53 -9.33 1.52 -10.70
CA TYR A 53 -10.61 2.09 -11.13
C TYR A 53 -11.33 2.84 -10.00
N GLU A 54 -11.43 2.24 -8.81
CA GLU A 54 -12.10 2.89 -7.67
C GLU A 54 -11.31 4.11 -7.19
N LEU A 55 -9.96 4.04 -7.20
CA LEU A 55 -9.09 5.17 -6.91
C LEU A 55 -9.34 6.31 -7.92
N GLY A 56 -9.25 6.04 -9.22
CA GLY A 56 -9.46 7.07 -10.24
C GLY A 56 -10.86 7.69 -10.17
N HIS A 57 -11.90 6.89 -9.93
CA HIS A 57 -13.25 7.41 -9.73
C HIS A 57 -13.34 8.31 -8.48
N ALA A 58 -12.75 7.89 -7.35
CA ALA A 58 -12.74 8.67 -6.12
C ALA A 58 -11.98 10.00 -6.27
N VAL A 59 -10.81 9.99 -6.92
CA VAL A 59 -10.02 11.20 -7.15
C VAL A 59 -10.74 12.16 -8.12
N ASN A 60 -11.38 11.63 -9.17
CA ASN A 60 -12.23 12.42 -10.06
C ASN A 60 -13.42 13.06 -9.31
N GLY A 61 -14.08 12.28 -8.44
CA GLY A 61 -15.17 12.77 -7.59
C GLY A 61 -14.71 13.87 -6.64
N ALA A 62 -13.58 13.68 -5.95
CA ALA A 62 -12.97 14.67 -5.08
C ALA A 62 -12.60 15.95 -5.83
N ALA A 63 -12.03 15.82 -7.04
CA ALA A 63 -11.72 16.96 -7.91
C ALA A 63 -12.98 17.75 -8.30
N GLY A 64 -14.11 17.09 -8.55
CA GLY A 64 -15.38 17.77 -8.85
C GLY A 64 -16.01 18.47 -7.63
N GLN A 65 -15.73 18.00 -6.41
CA GLN A 65 -16.43 18.42 -5.18
C GLN A 65 -15.56 19.21 -4.20
N HIS A 66 -14.28 19.46 -4.51
CA HIS A 66 -13.34 20.12 -3.60
C HIS A 66 -13.75 21.54 -3.18
N LYS A 67 -14.59 22.21 -3.97
CA LYS A 67 -15.00 23.60 -3.76
C LYS A 67 -16.32 23.69 -3.00
N ILE A 68 -16.26 24.26 -1.81
CA ILE A 68 -17.39 24.64 -0.98
C ILE A 68 -17.79 26.07 -1.33
N GLU A 69 -19.04 26.27 -1.72
CA GLU A 69 -19.61 27.59 -1.94
C GLU A 69 -20.09 28.21 -0.62
N TYR A 70 -19.54 29.37 -0.28
CA TYR A 70 -19.99 30.15 0.88
C TYR A 70 -21.47 30.58 0.73
N TYR A 71 -21.88 31.01 -0.46
CA TYR A 71 -23.22 31.55 -0.68
C TYR A 71 -24.20 30.49 -1.19
N ARG A 72 -24.88 29.80 -0.27
CA ARG A 72 -26.07 29.00 -0.62
C ARG A 72 -27.33 29.84 -0.54
N MET A 73 -28.20 29.77 -1.54
CA MET A 73 -29.45 30.55 -1.55
C MET A 73 -30.35 30.16 -0.38
N ILE A 74 -30.74 31.14 0.45
CA ILE A 74 -31.76 30.95 1.50
C ILE A 74 -33.11 31.34 0.87
N PRO A 75 -34.12 30.45 0.83
CA PRO A 75 -35.44 30.76 0.30
C PRO A 75 -36.02 32.02 0.92
N LYS A 76 -36.71 32.84 0.11
CA LYS A 76 -37.36 34.06 0.60
C LYS A 76 -38.71 33.70 1.21
N GLY A 77 -38.95 34.09 2.47
CA GLY A 77 -40.26 33.99 3.11
C GLY A 77 -40.18 33.58 4.58
N GLY A 78 -41.04 34.18 5.41
CA GLY A 78 -41.14 33.86 6.84
C GLY A 78 -40.00 34.39 7.73
N LEU A 79 -40.25 34.35 9.04
CA LEU A 79 -39.32 34.82 10.07
C LEU A 79 -38.02 34.02 10.11
N LYS A 80 -38.09 32.71 9.85
CA LYS A 80 -36.93 31.80 9.80
C LYS A 80 -35.88 32.25 8.79
N SER A 81 -36.27 32.50 7.54
CA SER A 81 -35.33 32.94 6.49
C SER A 81 -34.74 34.33 6.78
N PHE A 82 -35.49 35.20 7.47
CA PHE A 82 -34.96 36.48 7.93
C PHE A 82 -33.85 36.28 8.98
N ILE A 83 -34.08 35.43 9.98
CA ILE A 83 -33.09 35.11 11.02
C ILE A 83 -31.83 34.48 10.39
N GLU A 84 -31.98 33.48 9.52
CA GLU A 84 -30.85 32.80 8.85
C GLU A 84 -29.99 33.77 8.02
N ARG A 85 -30.62 34.73 7.31
CA ARG A 85 -29.90 35.76 6.55
C ARG A 85 -29.17 36.75 7.45
N SER A 86 -29.75 37.10 8.60
CA SER A 86 -29.12 37.99 9.59
C SER A 86 -27.92 37.33 10.26
N ILE A 87 -28.05 36.07 10.67
CA ILE A 87 -26.92 35.26 11.20
C ILE A 87 -25.79 35.19 10.17
N ARG A 88 -26.10 34.92 8.90
CA ARG A 88 -25.09 34.89 7.83
C ARG A 88 -24.33 36.21 7.69
N LYS A 89 -25.04 37.35 7.75
CA LYS A 89 -24.40 38.67 7.67
C LYS A 89 -23.43 38.90 8.82
N ILE A 90 -23.83 38.54 10.03
CA ILE A 90 -22.99 38.67 11.24
C ILE A 90 -21.77 37.77 11.14
N LEU A 91 -21.94 36.51 10.73
CA LEU A 91 -20.83 35.54 10.65
C LEU A 91 -19.99 35.68 9.37
N ARG A 92 -20.35 36.54 8.43
CA ARG A 92 -19.73 36.65 7.09
C ARG A 92 -18.22 36.81 7.14
N PHE A 93 -17.72 37.67 8.04
CA PHE A 93 -16.30 37.99 8.14
C PHE A 93 -15.45 36.82 8.65
N MET A 94 -16.04 35.86 9.38
CA MET A 94 -15.37 34.64 9.83
C MET A 94 -15.54 33.49 8.84
N LEU A 95 -16.75 33.33 8.29
CA LEU A 95 -17.08 32.18 7.46
C LEU A 95 -16.42 32.23 6.07
N ILE A 96 -16.30 33.41 5.45
CA ILE A 96 -15.63 33.54 4.15
C ILE A 96 -14.18 33.06 4.21
N PRO A 97 -13.30 33.60 5.10
CA PRO A 97 -11.92 33.15 5.14
C PRO A 97 -11.80 31.67 5.55
N MET A 98 -12.69 31.16 6.40
CA MET A 98 -12.71 29.74 6.76
C MET A 98 -13.08 28.84 5.57
N VAL A 99 -14.07 29.23 4.76
CA VAL A 99 -14.43 28.51 3.52
C VAL A 99 -13.28 28.57 2.51
N ASP A 100 -12.62 29.71 2.37
CA ASP A 100 -11.47 29.86 1.46
C ASP A 100 -10.29 28.98 1.90
N GLN A 101 -9.98 28.95 3.19
CA GLN A 101 -8.96 28.05 3.76
C GLN A 101 -9.32 26.58 3.55
N GLN A 102 -10.58 26.20 3.76
CA GLN A 102 -11.03 24.83 3.53
C GLN A 102 -10.94 24.46 2.04
N ASN A 103 -11.32 25.36 1.13
CA ASN A 103 -11.20 25.17 -0.31
C ASN A 103 -9.74 25.00 -0.74
N GLN A 104 -8.83 25.79 -0.16
CA GLN A 104 -7.40 25.65 -0.40
C GLN A 104 -6.89 24.29 0.09
N PHE A 105 -7.27 23.87 1.29
CA PHE A 105 -6.91 22.54 1.80
C PHE A 105 -7.46 21.41 0.92
N ASN A 106 -8.74 21.46 0.56
CA ASN A 106 -9.38 20.47 -0.30
C ASN A 106 -8.68 20.38 -1.67
N TYR A 107 -8.31 21.53 -2.25
CA TYR A 107 -7.54 21.57 -3.49
C TYR A 107 -6.19 20.87 -3.35
N GLN A 108 -5.43 21.15 -2.28
CA GLN A 108 -4.13 20.49 -2.04
C GLN A 108 -4.30 18.99 -1.83
N MET A 109 -5.37 18.55 -1.18
CA MET A 109 -5.68 17.12 -1.03
C MET A 109 -5.95 16.45 -2.38
N VAL A 110 -6.72 17.09 -3.27
CA VAL A 110 -6.94 16.57 -4.63
C VAL A 110 -5.64 16.48 -5.41
N VAL A 111 -4.77 17.51 -5.33
CA VAL A 111 -3.45 17.48 -5.99
C VAL A 111 -2.60 16.33 -5.46
N CYS A 112 -2.54 16.14 -4.13
CA CYS A 112 -1.83 15.03 -3.51
C CYS A 112 -2.35 13.68 -4.02
N MET A 113 -3.67 13.47 -4.01
CA MET A 113 -4.29 12.24 -4.49
C MET A 113 -3.99 11.96 -5.97
N ARG A 114 -3.97 13.00 -6.82
CA ARG A 114 -3.57 12.89 -8.24
C ARG A 114 -2.10 12.50 -8.41
N GLN A 115 -1.22 13.06 -7.58
CA GLN A 115 0.19 12.68 -7.60
C GLN A 115 0.38 11.22 -7.15
N MET A 116 -0.39 10.77 -6.15
CA MET A 116 -0.38 9.36 -5.74
C MET A 116 -0.91 8.44 -6.84
N GLU A 117 -2.00 8.81 -7.53
CA GLU A 117 -2.53 8.09 -8.70
C GLU A 117 -1.45 7.91 -9.77
N GLY A 118 -0.80 9.01 -10.19
CA GLY A 118 0.28 8.96 -11.18
C GLY A 118 1.53 8.20 -10.71
N PHE A 119 1.88 8.29 -9.42
CA PHE A 119 2.99 7.52 -8.85
C PHE A 119 2.73 6.01 -8.92
N ILE A 120 1.50 5.58 -8.63
CA ILE A 120 1.11 4.16 -8.70
C ILE A 120 1.18 3.66 -10.15
N GLU A 121 0.67 4.44 -11.10
CA GLU A 121 0.74 4.10 -12.53
C GLU A 121 2.18 3.95 -13.01
N GLU A 122 3.06 4.90 -12.68
CA GLU A 122 4.48 4.85 -13.02
C GLU A 122 5.16 3.64 -12.37
N HIS A 123 4.89 3.37 -11.10
CA HIS A 123 5.45 2.22 -10.40
C HIS A 123 5.02 0.89 -11.03
N ASN A 124 3.76 0.76 -11.44
CA ASN A 124 3.26 -0.42 -12.15
C ASN A 124 3.99 -0.60 -13.49
N HIS A 125 4.20 0.48 -14.24
CA HIS A 125 4.95 0.41 -15.49
C HIS A 125 6.41 -0.04 -15.28
N GLN A 126 7.05 0.46 -14.23
CA GLN A 126 8.41 0.04 -13.86
C GLN A 126 8.47 -1.42 -13.43
N MET A 127 7.45 -1.92 -12.71
CA MET A 127 7.37 -3.34 -12.36
C MET A 127 7.28 -4.21 -13.60
N GLU A 128 6.37 -3.90 -14.53
CA GLU A 128 6.26 -4.66 -15.79
C GLU A 128 7.56 -4.65 -16.61
N GLN A 129 8.28 -3.52 -16.62
CA GLN A 129 9.58 -3.44 -17.29
C GLN A 129 10.62 -4.34 -16.62
N LYS A 130 10.66 -4.38 -15.29
CA LYS A 130 11.57 -5.26 -14.54
C LYS A 130 11.23 -6.73 -14.73
N ASP A 131 9.95 -7.09 -14.74
CA ASP A 131 9.50 -8.46 -14.99
C ASP A 131 9.96 -8.93 -16.38
N ARG A 132 9.77 -8.11 -17.42
CA ARG A 132 10.29 -8.40 -18.77
C ARG A 132 11.82 -8.56 -18.82
N GLN A 133 12.55 -7.79 -18.01
CA GLN A 133 14.01 -7.93 -17.92
C GLN A 133 14.42 -9.22 -17.22
N ILE A 134 13.69 -9.61 -16.17
CA ILE A 134 13.90 -10.88 -15.47
C ILE A 134 13.68 -12.04 -16.44
N ASP A 135 12.56 -12.08 -17.15
CA ASP A 135 12.27 -13.13 -18.14
C ASP A 135 13.37 -13.25 -19.21
N ALA A 136 13.84 -12.12 -19.73
CA ALA A 136 14.90 -12.09 -20.74
C ALA A 136 16.26 -12.55 -20.21
N LEU A 137 16.56 -12.28 -18.93
CA LEU A 137 17.77 -12.76 -18.28
C LEU A 137 17.70 -14.26 -17.97
N GLU A 138 16.54 -14.75 -17.53
CA GLU A 138 16.29 -16.16 -17.30
C GLU A 138 16.46 -16.98 -18.60
N GLU A 139 15.93 -16.49 -19.73
CA GLU A 139 16.11 -17.12 -21.04
C GLU A 139 17.59 -17.18 -21.46
N LYS A 140 18.34 -16.09 -21.24
CA LYS A 140 19.79 -16.05 -21.52
C LYS A 140 20.55 -17.03 -20.65
N ILE A 141 20.25 -17.10 -19.36
CA ILE A 141 20.87 -18.05 -18.43
C ILE A 141 20.61 -19.47 -18.91
N PHE A 142 19.35 -19.80 -19.25
CA PHE A 142 18.99 -21.11 -19.78
C PHE A 142 19.79 -21.49 -21.03
N TYR A 143 19.88 -20.59 -22.01
CA TYR A 143 20.64 -20.85 -23.24
C TYR A 143 22.14 -21.03 -22.97
N LEU A 144 22.73 -20.19 -22.12
CA LEU A 144 24.14 -20.29 -21.76
C LEU A 144 24.45 -21.59 -21.01
N THR A 145 23.60 -22.01 -20.07
CA THR A 145 23.73 -23.29 -19.36
C THR A 145 23.71 -24.45 -20.35
N LYS A 146 22.74 -24.50 -21.27
CA LYS A 146 22.71 -25.52 -22.33
C LYS A 146 23.97 -25.54 -23.19
N ARG A 147 24.52 -24.36 -23.53
CA ARG A 147 25.73 -24.26 -24.33
C ARG A 147 26.96 -24.76 -23.58
N CYS A 148 27.07 -24.44 -22.29
CA CYS A 148 28.13 -24.96 -21.42
C CYS A 148 28.06 -26.49 -21.34
N GLU A 149 26.89 -27.06 -21.06
CA GLU A 149 26.70 -28.52 -21.01
C GLU A 149 27.09 -29.21 -22.34
N ALA A 150 26.76 -28.60 -23.48
CA ALA A 150 27.12 -29.13 -24.80
C ALA A 150 28.64 -29.10 -25.04
N LEU A 151 29.31 -28.01 -24.63
CA LEU A 151 30.76 -27.87 -24.75
C LEU A 151 31.50 -28.82 -23.82
N GLU A 152 31.04 -29.00 -22.57
CA GLU A 152 31.60 -29.95 -21.62
C GLU A 152 31.55 -31.38 -22.18
N LYS A 153 30.44 -31.78 -22.79
CA LYS A 153 30.32 -33.09 -23.47
C LYS A 153 31.28 -33.24 -24.65
N GLN A 154 31.55 -32.16 -25.40
CA GLN A 154 32.50 -32.19 -26.53
C GLN A 154 33.97 -32.23 -26.09
N CYS A 155 34.32 -31.59 -24.97
CA CYS A 155 35.68 -31.70 -24.43
C CYS A 155 35.92 -33.08 -23.80
N GLY A 156 34.96 -33.59 -23.02
CA GLY A 156 35.08 -34.91 -22.38
C GLY A 156 35.15 -36.07 -23.37
N SER A 157 34.63 -35.93 -24.60
CA SER A 157 34.73 -36.95 -25.65
C SER A 157 36.01 -36.91 -26.46
N LYS A 158 36.83 -35.85 -26.35
CA LYS A 158 38.13 -35.73 -27.01
C LYS A 158 39.30 -36.23 -26.15
N GLU A 159 39.07 -36.44 -24.86
CA GLU A 159 40.07 -36.95 -23.92
C GLU A 159 40.01 -38.48 -23.72
N ALA A 160 39.09 -39.18 -24.40
CA ALA A 160 38.96 -40.63 -24.44
C ALA A 160 39.37 -41.20 -25.80
#